data_AF-A0A2I1FKI0-F1
#
_entry.id   AF-A0A2I1FKI0-F1
#
_cell.length_a   1.000
_cell.length_b   1.000
_cell.length_c   1.000
_cell.angle_alpha   90.00
_cell.angle_beta   90.00
_cell.angle_gamma   90.00
#
_symmetry.space_group_name_H-M   'P 1'
#
loop_
_entity.id
_entity.type
_entity.pdbx_description
1 polymer ?
#
loop_
_entity_poly.entity_id
_entity_poly.type
_entity_poly.pdbx_seq_one_letter_code
_entity_poly.pdbx_strand_id
1 'polypeptide(L)'
;MRLRNPAPSEPREDLTPSLPTIHSRGFMQEIPVNTAVQKRASNKIKIAEKKLIEFEQIYNLTTDSQLRHDMYEKIIDLQEQIKFNEDKIVKLKKNEKYVQSVKKKNRRCFMKIKYDKPGWPPLLFKHPDLHDHIHDSIEFVSADEK
;
A
#
# COMPACT_ATOMS: atom_id res chain seq x y z
N MET A 1 -70.97 21.81 18.68
CA MET A 1 -69.73 22.04 17.92
C MET A 1 -68.55 22.04 18.88
N ARG A 2 -67.49 21.32 18.48
CA ARG A 2 -66.08 21.21 18.92
C ARG A 2 -65.54 21.93 20.17
N LEU A 3 -64.50 21.27 20.71
CA LEU A 3 -63.32 21.69 21.53
C LEU A 3 -63.44 21.28 23.01
N ARG A 4 -62.46 20.64 23.67
CA ARG A 4 -61.05 20.33 23.38
C ARG A 4 -60.63 19.20 24.34
N ASN A 5 -59.98 18.14 23.85
CA ASN A 5 -59.29 17.16 24.71
C ASN A 5 -57.93 17.74 25.16
N PRO A 6 -57.44 17.49 26.39
CA PRO A 6 -56.07 17.82 26.76
C PRO A 6 -55.10 16.82 26.12
N ALA A 7 -53.98 17.33 25.62
CA ALA A 7 -52.94 16.57 24.93
C ALA A 7 -52.16 15.65 25.89
N PRO A 8 -51.68 14.49 25.42
CA PRO A 8 -50.73 13.68 26.18
C PRO A 8 -49.34 14.33 26.13
N SER A 9 -48.69 14.37 27.29
CA SER A 9 -47.30 14.77 27.48
C SER A 9 -46.35 13.86 26.70
N GLU A 10 -45.59 14.42 25.76
CA GLU A 10 -44.49 13.75 25.08
C GLU A 10 -43.27 13.59 26.01
N PRO A 11 -42.53 12.46 25.94
CA PRO A 11 -41.26 12.32 26.62
C PRO A 11 -40.16 13.08 25.89
N ARG A 12 -39.32 13.76 26.70
CA ARG A 12 -38.17 14.59 26.32
C ARG A 12 -37.34 13.97 25.20
N GLU A 13 -37.07 14.77 24.17
CA GLU A 13 -36.04 14.51 23.17
C GLU A 13 -34.66 14.58 23.86
N ASP A 14 -34.09 13.40 24.16
CA ASP A 14 -32.67 13.27 24.50
C ASP A 14 -31.85 13.57 23.24
N LEU A 15 -31.26 14.77 23.19
CA LEU A 15 -30.22 15.14 22.25
C LEU A 15 -28.95 14.33 22.56
N THR A 16 -28.87 13.11 22.04
CA THR A 16 -27.59 12.43 21.83
C THR A 16 -27.38 12.26 20.32
N PRO A 17 -26.34 12.87 19.74
CA PRO A 17 -25.98 12.55 18.37
C PRO A 17 -25.50 11.10 18.36
N SER A 18 -26.22 10.23 17.65
CA SER A 18 -25.77 8.87 17.41
C SER A 18 -24.41 8.95 16.70
N LEU A 19 -23.40 8.33 17.30
CA LEU A 19 -22.08 8.21 16.70
C LEU A 19 -22.23 7.55 15.32
N PRO A 20 -21.58 8.07 14.27
CA PRO A 20 -21.60 7.42 12.98
C PRO A 20 -20.86 6.08 13.13
N THR A 21 -21.63 4.99 13.16
CA THR A 21 -21.13 3.64 12.97
C THR A 21 -20.54 3.59 11.57
N ILE A 22 -19.23 3.84 11.46
CA ILE A 22 -18.48 3.56 10.25
C ILE A 22 -18.57 2.05 10.07
N HIS A 23 -19.47 1.61 9.19
CA HIS A 23 -19.44 0.26 8.68
C HIS A 23 -18.03 0.03 8.14
N SER A 24 -17.26 -0.81 8.84
CA SER A 24 -16.06 -1.45 8.33
C SER A 24 -16.51 -2.35 7.18
N ARG A 25 -16.85 -1.74 6.05
CA ARG A 25 -17.12 -2.41 4.78
C ARG A 25 -15.84 -3.16 4.48
N GLY A 26 -15.96 -4.48 4.56
CA GLY A 26 -14.85 -5.41 4.71
C GLY A 26 -13.65 -5.00 3.87
N PHE A 27 -12.52 -4.79 4.55
CA PHE A 27 -11.24 -5.05 3.94
C PHE A 27 -11.22 -6.54 3.61
N MET A 28 -11.85 -6.92 2.51
CA MET A 28 -11.40 -8.10 1.77
C MET A 28 -9.94 -7.82 1.53
N GLN A 29 -9.11 -8.53 2.28
CA GLN A 29 -7.68 -8.41 2.25
C GLN A 29 -7.27 -9.01 0.90
N GLU A 30 -7.40 -8.23 -0.16
CA GLU A 30 -6.80 -8.52 -1.45
C GLU A 30 -5.34 -8.77 -1.16
N ILE A 31 -4.92 -10.03 -1.30
CA ILE A 31 -3.53 -10.42 -1.17
C ILE A 31 -2.78 -9.46 -2.08
N PRO A 32 -1.88 -8.61 -1.55
CA PRO A 32 -1.15 -7.67 -2.38
C PRO A 32 -0.54 -8.46 -3.53
N VAL A 33 -0.73 -8.00 -4.77
CA VAL A 33 -0.30 -8.73 -5.98
C VAL A 33 1.15 -9.26 -5.82
N ASN A 34 2.00 -8.48 -5.16
CA ASN A 34 3.36 -8.84 -4.79
C ASN A 34 3.47 -10.12 -3.92
N THR A 35 2.62 -10.27 -2.90
CA THR A 35 2.56 -11.43 -2.01
C THR A 35 2.15 -12.70 -2.76
N ALA A 36 1.18 -12.59 -3.68
CA ALA A 36 0.79 -13.71 -4.54
C ALA A 36 1.94 -14.14 -5.47
N VAL A 37 2.67 -13.18 -6.05
CA VAL A 37 3.84 -13.46 -6.90
C VAL A 37 4.98 -14.08 -6.09
N GLN A 38 5.26 -13.59 -4.87
CA GLN A 38 6.25 -14.19 -3.97
C GLN A 38 5.89 -15.64 -3.63
N LYS A 39 4.63 -15.92 -3.26
CA LYS A 39 4.16 -17.28 -2.96
C LYS A 39 4.30 -18.22 -4.15
N ARG A 40 3.98 -17.74 -5.37
CA ARG A 40 4.18 -18.51 -6.61
C ARG A 40 5.65 -18.82 -6.84
N ALA A 41 6.55 -17.86 -6.64
CA ALA A 41 7.99 -18.08 -6.77
C ALA A 41 8.52 -19.09 -5.72
N SER A 42 8.08 -18.98 -4.46
CA SER A 42 8.44 -19.94 -3.41
C SER A 42 7.95 -21.36 -3.71
N ASN A 43 6.74 -21.50 -4.25
CA ASN A 43 6.23 -22.81 -4.67
C ASN A 43 7.06 -23.40 -5.82
N LYS A 44 7.50 -22.57 -6.77
CA LYS A 44 8.39 -23.01 -7.85
C LYS A 44 9.73 -23.52 -7.31
N ILE A 45 10.34 -22.81 -6.37
CA ILE A 45 11.57 -23.24 -5.69
C ILE A 45 11.35 -24.59 -5.02
N LYS A 46 10.30 -24.73 -4.20
CA LYS A 46 10.01 -25.98 -3.48
C LYS A 46 9.80 -27.18 -4.41
N ILE A 47 9.19 -26.97 -5.58
CA ILE A 47 9.02 -28.02 -6.59
C ILE A 47 10.36 -28.35 -7.26
N ALA A 48 11.16 -27.33 -7.59
CA ALA A 48 12.48 -27.50 -8.20
C ALA A 48 13.45 -28.24 -7.26
N GLU A 49 13.48 -27.89 -5.96
CA GLU A 49 14.29 -28.56 -4.94
C GLU A 49 13.96 -30.05 -4.83
N LYS A 50 12.67 -30.41 -4.85
CA LYS A 50 12.26 -31.83 -4.84
C LYS A 50 12.78 -32.58 -6.07
N LYS A 51 12.64 -31.98 -7.25
CA LYS A 51 13.14 -32.57 -8.50
C LYS A 51 14.66 -32.67 -8.52
N LEU A 52 15.35 -31.69 -7.93
CA LEU A 52 16.80 -31.69 -7.81
C LEU A 52 17.27 -32.95 -7.04
N ILE A 53 16.65 -33.23 -5.89
CA ILE A 53 16.97 -34.40 -5.08
C ILE A 53 16.73 -35.69 -5.86
N GLU A 54 15.61 -35.79 -6.59
CA GLU A 54 15.32 -36.96 -7.43
C GLU A 54 16.37 -37.15 -8.53
N PHE A 55 16.81 -36.07 -9.19
CA PHE A 55 17.84 -36.15 -10.24
C PHE A 55 19.23 -36.46 -9.68
N GLU A 56 19.60 -35.90 -8.53
CA GLU A 56 20.83 -36.24 -7.83
C GLU A 56 20.86 -37.71 -7.43
N GLN A 57 19.74 -38.27 -6.98
CA GLN A 57 19.62 -39.70 -6.67
C GLN A 57 19.85 -40.55 -7.93
N ILE A 58 19.19 -40.24 -9.04
CA ILE A 58 19.37 -40.97 -10.30
C ILE A 58 20.81 -40.84 -10.78
N TYR A 59 21.40 -39.65 -10.75
CA TYR A 59 22.77 -39.38 -11.14
C TYR A 59 23.77 -40.26 -10.38
N ASN A 60 23.60 -40.40 -9.06
CA ASN A 60 24.50 -41.17 -8.21
C ASN A 60 24.33 -42.69 -8.34
N LEU A 61 23.13 -43.17 -8.64
CA LEU A 61 22.82 -44.60 -8.72
C LEU A 61 23.01 -45.20 -10.13
N THR A 62 23.00 -44.35 -11.16
CA THR A 62 23.01 -44.78 -12.54
C THR A 62 24.43 -45.13 -13.02
N THR A 63 24.56 -46.32 -13.62
CA THR A 63 25.79 -46.75 -14.31
C THR A 63 25.84 -46.32 -15.78
N ASP A 64 24.68 -46.06 -16.39
CA ASP A 64 24.57 -45.56 -17.76
C ASP A 64 25.16 -44.14 -17.90
N SER A 65 26.19 -44.00 -18.73
CA SER A 65 26.91 -42.73 -18.88
C SER A 65 26.08 -41.64 -19.56
N GLN A 66 25.22 -42.00 -20.53
CA GLN A 66 24.40 -41.04 -21.26
C GLN A 66 23.32 -40.50 -20.33
N LEU A 67 22.62 -41.39 -19.62
CA LEU A 67 21.61 -40.99 -18.66
C LEU A 67 22.22 -40.15 -17.53
N ARG A 68 23.42 -40.48 -17.06
CA ARG A 68 24.13 -39.69 -16.04
C ARG A 68 24.47 -38.29 -16.54
N HIS A 69 24.93 -38.14 -17.78
CA HIS A 69 25.18 -36.83 -18.39
C HIS A 69 23.88 -36.02 -18.50
N ASP A 70 22.79 -36.63 -19.00
CA ASP A 70 21.50 -35.96 -19.12
C ASP A 70 20.95 -35.50 -17.76
N MET A 71 21.17 -36.27 -16.68
CA MET A 71 20.79 -35.85 -15.34
C MET A 71 21.65 -34.69 -14.82
N TYR A 72 22.94 -34.68 -15.14
CA TYR A 72 23.84 -33.59 -14.76
C TYR A 72 23.40 -32.24 -15.35
N GLU A 73 23.09 -32.21 -16.65
CA GLU A 73 22.57 -31.01 -17.33
C GLU A 73 21.28 -30.52 -16.66
N LYS A 74 20.34 -31.44 -16.36
CA LYS A 74 19.10 -31.08 -15.66
C LYS A 74 19.32 -30.56 -14.23
N ILE A 75 20.33 -31.05 -13.53
CA ILE A 75 20.71 -30.57 -12.19
C ILE A 75 21.20 -29.12 -12.30
N ILE A 76 22.09 -28.81 -13.27
CA ILE A 76 22.57 -27.45 -13.51
C ILE A 76 21.39 -26.51 -13.83
N ASP A 77 20.55 -26.88 -14.79
CA ASP A 77 19.39 -26.09 -15.19
C ASP A 77 18.47 -25.78 -14.00
N LEU A 78 18.21 -26.77 -13.14
CA LEU A 78 17.38 -26.57 -11.95
C LEU A 78 18.04 -25.67 -10.92
N GLN A 79 19.36 -25.79 -10.71
CA GLN A 79 20.09 -24.90 -9.81
C GLN A 79 20.03 -23.44 -10.29
N GLU A 80 20.18 -23.20 -11.60
CA GLU A 80 20.02 -21.87 -12.18
C GLU A 80 18.60 -21.32 -12.00
N GLN A 81 17.58 -22.16 -12.22
CA GLN A 81 16.18 -21.76 -12.00
C GLN A 81 15.86 -21.45 -10.54
N ILE A 82 16.42 -22.20 -9.59
CA ILE A 82 16.28 -21.93 -8.15
C ILE A 82 16.88 -20.57 -7.85
N LYS A 83 18.14 -20.34 -8.23
CA LYS A 83 18.85 -19.07 -8.02
C LYS A 83 18.11 -17.88 -8.62
N PHE A 84 17.60 -18.02 -9.85
CA PHE A 84 16.81 -16.98 -10.50
C PHE A 84 15.53 -16.64 -9.72
N ASN A 85 14.82 -17.65 -9.21
CA ASN A 85 13.60 -17.43 -8.42
C ASN A 85 13.90 -16.82 -7.05
N GLU A 86 15.01 -17.19 -6.41
CA GLU A 86 15.47 -16.57 -5.17
C GLU A 86 15.77 -15.08 -5.35
N ASP A 87 16.53 -14.73 -6.39
CA ASP A 87 16.83 -13.34 -6.76
C ASP A 87 15.55 -12.55 -7.02
N LYS A 88 14.57 -13.17 -7.69
CA LYS A 88 13.26 -12.56 -7.92
C LYS A 88 12.53 -12.28 -6.62
N ILE A 89 12.52 -13.22 -5.67
CA ILE A 89 11.91 -13.00 -4.34
C ILE A 89 12.61 -11.85 -3.60
N VAL A 90 13.94 -11.78 -3.62
CA VAL A 90 14.70 -10.70 -2.99
C VAL A 90 14.31 -9.33 -3.57
N LYS A 91 14.21 -9.22 -4.90
CA LYS A 91 13.78 -7.99 -5.57
C LYS A 91 12.35 -7.59 -5.17
N LEU A 92 11.42 -8.54 -5.14
CA LEU A 92 10.02 -8.30 -4.74
C LEU A 92 9.89 -7.87 -3.28
N LYS A 93 10.70 -8.43 -2.38
CA LYS A 93 10.76 -8.02 -0.97
C LYS A 93 11.31 -6.60 -0.80
N LYS A 94 12.33 -6.22 -1.57
CA LYS A 94 12.86 -4.84 -1.57
C LYS A 94 11.81 -3.84 -2.04
N ASN A 95 11.10 -4.15 -3.13
CA ASN A 95 10.01 -3.31 -3.63
C ASN A 95 8.89 -3.15 -2.60
N GLU A 96 8.52 -4.23 -1.90
CA GLU A 96 7.52 -4.17 -0.83
C GLU A 96 7.91 -3.19 0.28
N LYS A 97 9.15 -3.28 0.77
CA LYS A 97 9.68 -2.37 1.79
C LYS A 97 9.65 -0.92 1.30
N TYR A 98 10.03 -0.68 0.05
CA TYR A 98 9.97 0.64 -0.55
C TYR A 98 8.53 1.19 -0.57
N VAL A 99 7.58 0.43 -1.11
CA VAL A 99 6.16 0.80 -1.16
C VAL A 99 5.60 1.08 0.25
N GLN A 100 5.95 0.26 1.25
CA GLN A 100 5.55 0.50 2.64
C GLN A 100 6.14 1.79 3.19
N SER A 101 7.41 2.09 2.89
CA SER A 101 8.08 3.32 3.33
C SER A 101 7.44 4.59 2.75
N VAL A 102 7.05 4.56 1.47
CA VAL A 102 6.34 5.65 0.78
C VAL A 102 4.96 5.84 1.40
N LYS A 103 4.19 4.75 1.59
CA LYS A 103 2.88 4.80 2.27
C LYS A 103 2.99 5.40 3.66
N LYS A 104 4.03 5.06 4.44
CA LYS A 104 4.28 5.62 5.77
C LYS A 104 4.65 7.11 5.72
N LYS A 105 5.44 7.55 4.74
CA LYS A 105 5.73 8.99 4.53
C LYS A 105 4.46 9.75 4.16
N ASN A 106 3.69 9.26 3.20
CA ASN A 106 2.44 9.90 2.76
C ASN A 106 1.42 10.00 3.91
N ARG A 107 1.24 8.93 4.70
CA ARG A 107 0.38 8.98 5.91
C ARG A 107 0.86 10.03 6.92
N ARG A 108 2.18 10.17 7.13
CA ARG A 108 2.74 11.20 8.02
C ARG A 108 2.48 12.62 7.50
N CYS A 109 2.64 12.86 6.20
CA CYS A 109 2.34 14.17 5.60
C CYS A 109 0.84 14.48 5.64
N PHE A 110 -0.02 13.49 5.35
CA PHE A 110 -1.47 13.64 5.40
C PHE A 110 -1.98 13.92 6.82
N MET A 111 -1.40 13.30 7.86
CA MET A 111 -1.75 13.61 9.25
C MET A 111 -1.31 15.01 9.68
N LYS A 112 -0.29 15.60 9.05
CA LYS A 112 0.18 16.96 9.35
C LYS A 112 -0.65 18.05 8.68
N ILE A 113 -1.38 17.74 7.61
CA ILE A 113 -2.17 18.70 6.85
C ILE A 113 -3.64 18.26 6.90
N LYS A 114 -4.28 18.47 8.06
CA LYS A 114 -5.74 18.53 8.15
C LYS A 114 -6.16 19.97 7.93
N TYR A 115 -6.72 20.25 6.76
CA TYR A 115 -7.47 21.48 6.57
C TYR A 115 -8.87 21.29 7.15
N ASP A 116 -9.37 22.27 7.90
CA ASP A 116 -10.77 22.25 8.38
C ASP A 116 -11.76 22.30 7.21
N LYS A 117 -11.33 22.87 6.06
CA LYS A 117 -12.09 22.91 4.80
C LYS A 117 -11.15 22.71 3.60
N PRO A 118 -11.54 21.92 2.58
CA PRO A 118 -10.70 21.71 1.40
C PRO A 118 -10.40 23.03 0.68
N GLY A 119 -9.12 23.25 0.35
CA GLY A 119 -8.63 24.42 -0.41
C GLY A 119 -8.12 25.59 0.42
N TRP A 120 -8.13 25.53 1.76
CA TRP A 120 -7.85 26.70 2.61
C TRP A 120 -6.63 26.49 3.53
N PRO A 121 -5.48 27.13 3.27
CA PRO A 121 -4.34 27.12 4.20
C PRO A 121 -4.70 27.76 5.55
N PRO A 122 -4.45 27.12 6.70
CA PRO A 122 -4.78 27.68 8.02
C PRO A 122 -4.01 28.95 8.37
N LEU A 123 -2.88 29.20 7.68
CA LEU A 123 -2.00 30.33 7.97
C LEU A 123 -2.65 31.68 7.63
N LEU A 124 -3.47 31.72 6.57
CA LEU A 124 -4.13 32.94 6.09
C LEU A 124 -5.20 33.47 7.07
N PHE A 125 -5.71 32.62 7.97
CA PHE A 125 -6.68 33.04 8.99
C PHE A 125 -6.04 33.56 10.28
N LYS A 126 -4.77 33.24 10.52
CA LYS A 126 -4.07 33.76 11.71
C LYS A 126 -3.69 35.23 11.55
N HIS A 127 -3.55 35.67 10.31
CA HIS A 127 -3.15 37.01 9.93
C HIS A 127 -4.00 37.43 8.71
N PRO A 128 -5.24 37.90 8.92
CA PRO A 128 -6.10 38.33 7.81
C PRO A 128 -5.48 39.46 6.98
N ASP A 129 -4.58 40.21 7.60
CA ASP A 129 -3.75 41.29 7.08
C ASP A 129 -2.48 40.80 6.35
N LEU A 130 -2.10 39.53 6.47
CA LEU A 130 -0.88 39.01 5.82
C LEU A 130 -0.99 39.03 4.30
N HIS A 131 -2.18 38.80 3.76
CA HIS A 131 -2.40 38.88 2.32
C HIS A 131 -2.16 40.30 1.80
N ASP A 132 -2.77 41.29 2.46
CA ASP A 132 -2.66 42.69 2.07
C ASP A 132 -1.23 43.21 2.31
N HIS A 133 -0.60 42.82 3.42
CA HIS A 133 0.79 43.14 3.70
C HIS A 133 1.77 42.59 2.65
N ILE A 134 1.53 41.38 2.10
CA ILE A 134 2.36 40.83 1.03
C ILE A 134 2.20 41.66 -0.24
N HIS A 135 0.98 42.07 -0.60
CA HIS A 135 0.74 42.90 -1.78
C HIS A 135 1.32 44.30 -1.62
N ASP A 136 1.21 44.89 -0.43
CA ASP A 136 1.79 46.20 -0.11
C ASP A 136 3.32 46.17 -0.08
N SER A 137 3.92 45.01 0.21
CA SER A 137 5.37 44.84 0.23
C SER A 137 5.98 44.53 -1.14
N ILE A 138 5.15 44.28 -2.16
CA ILE A 138 5.61 44.11 -3.54
C ILE A 138 5.60 45.48 -4.21
N GLU A 139 6.75 46.16 -4.14
CA GLU A 139 6.99 47.38 -4.90
C GLU A 139 7.25 46.99 -6.37
N PHE A 140 6.22 47.13 -7.21
CA PHE A 140 6.40 47.04 -8.65
C PHE A 140 7.16 48.28 -9.12
N VAL A 141 8.49 48.16 -9.22
CA VAL A 141 9.31 49.16 -9.89
C VAL A 141 8.81 49.25 -11.34
N SER A 142 8.20 50.38 -11.68
CA SER A 142 7.82 50.73 -13.05
C SER A 142 9.05 50.57 -13.93
N ALA A 143 8.96 49.71 -14.95
CA ALA A 143 10.00 49.68 -15.98
C ALA A 143 9.97 51.03 -16.69
N ASP A 144 11.07 51.78 -16.55
CA ASP A 144 11.27 53.11 -17.11
C ASP A 144 10.80 53.18 -18.57
N GLU A 145 9.86 54.08 -18.87
CA GLU A 145 9.52 54.40 -20.25
C GLU A 145 10.69 55.20 -20.87
N LYS A 146 11.13 54.73 -22.04
CA LYS A 146 12.24 55.25 -22.85
C LYS A 146 12.26 56.76 -23.06
#